data_AF-E3K784-F1
#
_entry.id   AF-E3K784-F1
#
_cell.length_a   1.000
_cell.length_b   1.000
_cell.length_c   1.000
_cell.angle_alpha   90.00
_cell.angle_beta   90.00
_cell.angle_gamma   90.00
#
_symmetry.space_group_name_H-M   'P 1'
#
loop_
_entity.id
_entity.type
_entity.pdbx_description
1 polymer ?
#
loop_
_entity_poly.entity_id
_entity_poly.type
_entity_poly.pdbx_seq_one_letter_code
_entity_poly.pdbx_strand_id
1 'polypeptide(L)'
;MYQKRSHMYDTETFQQSSRVDTEVLGSMKEKIFVFHDESTIHAKERPKSSWLLPGTTEIQSKNTETFGRLELSNIEFQSSQHDGGTKPVSANAATVIYPGSNGDPWWDMEQLFKQVSKKAIPIFQHLHPNSQAVFIFDCSSEHGAFSKTVLRVQNMNLKPGGKQSHLRDSIIPYPKLAGQAKGVQTILEERGLWQHYRSKARENGKPALKLRCDSCAMSNMRKDATKQSAKLLRQAKDTGYFLSQEQCVNEIMATNSSSPDVVVNQDESNNSSTCCWSKIMSCQSDFVNERPLLQQIIEDSGHVCLFLPKFDCELNPIELFWSYIKDSYQQGYNGPQSQVLIKKYKSHRCIPRNAVMSIDMLT
;
A
#
# COMPACT_ATOMS: atom_id res chain seq x y z
N MET A 1 28.02 -14.94 10.53
CA MET A 1 27.61 -13.93 11.53
C MET A 1 26.09 -13.78 11.65
N TYR A 2 25.33 -13.70 10.55
CA TYR A 2 23.87 -13.49 10.59
C TYR A 2 23.03 -14.65 11.14
N GLN A 3 23.51 -15.89 11.04
CA GLN A 3 22.79 -17.09 11.49
C GLN A 3 22.41 -17.06 12.99
N LYS A 4 23.24 -16.43 13.85
CA LYS A 4 22.94 -16.29 15.28
C LYS A 4 21.80 -15.33 15.59
N ARG A 5 21.41 -14.48 14.62
CA ARG A 5 20.37 -13.45 14.73
C ARG A 5 19.09 -13.82 13.98
N SER A 6 19.05 -15.02 13.41
CA SER A 6 17.91 -15.51 12.63
C SER A 6 17.20 -16.59 13.41
N HIS A 7 15.87 -16.55 13.34
CA HIS A 7 15.00 -17.62 13.78
C HIS A 7 15.39 -18.92 13.07
N MET A 8 15.81 -19.93 13.84
CA MET A 8 16.01 -21.27 13.32
C MET A 8 14.74 -22.07 13.59
N TYR A 9 14.13 -22.59 12.52
CA TYR A 9 13.04 -23.53 12.67
C TYR A 9 13.59 -24.84 13.23
N ASP A 10 12.83 -25.44 14.14
CA ASP A 10 13.06 -26.82 14.51
C ASP A 10 13.11 -27.69 13.24
N THR A 11 14.20 -28.44 13.07
CA THR A 11 14.49 -29.19 11.84
C THR A 11 13.65 -30.45 11.71
N GLU A 12 12.99 -30.88 12.79
CA GLU A 12 12.15 -32.08 12.81
C GLU A 12 10.68 -31.74 12.55
N THR A 13 10.14 -30.73 13.24
CA THR A 13 8.72 -30.36 13.13
C THR A 13 8.47 -29.19 12.17
N PHE A 14 9.47 -28.34 11.91
CA PHE A 14 9.34 -27.07 11.19
C PHE A 14 8.27 -26.11 11.74
N GLN A 15 7.75 -26.38 12.95
CA GLN A 15 6.57 -25.67 13.49
C GLN A 15 6.93 -24.46 14.33
N GLN A 16 8.08 -24.47 15.01
CA GLN A 16 8.45 -23.42 15.95
C GLN A 16 9.86 -22.92 15.64
N SER A 17 9.99 -21.60 15.48
CA SER A 17 11.31 -20.99 15.44
C SER A 17 11.82 -20.73 16.85
N SER A 18 13.09 -21.06 17.11
CA SER A 18 13.75 -20.72 18.35
C SER A 18 13.83 -19.19 18.49
N ARG A 19 13.27 -18.63 19.58
CA ARG A 19 13.39 -17.20 19.88
C ARG A 19 14.86 -16.80 19.89
N VAL A 20 15.18 -15.72 19.19
CA VAL A 20 16.54 -15.15 19.21
C VAL A 20 16.73 -14.49 20.57
N ASP A 21 17.82 -14.86 21.26
CA ASP A 21 18.13 -14.31 22.58
C ASP A 21 18.30 -12.79 22.50
N THR A 22 17.63 -12.09 23.41
CA THR A 22 17.71 -10.63 23.59
C THR A 22 19.14 -10.13 23.78
N GLU A 23 20.03 -10.92 24.40
CA GLU A 23 21.45 -10.56 24.55
C GLU A 23 22.18 -10.47 23.20
N VAL A 24 21.78 -11.31 22.22
CA VAL A 24 22.39 -11.35 20.88
C VAL A 24 21.91 -10.17 20.01
N LEU A 25 20.73 -9.62 20.31
CA LEU A 25 20.15 -8.48 19.64
C LEU A 25 20.65 -7.13 20.20
N GLY A 26 21.07 -7.08 21.47
CA GLY A 26 21.56 -5.86 22.12
C GLY A 26 20.46 -4.79 22.21
N SER A 27 20.67 -3.61 21.62
CA SER A 27 19.65 -2.55 21.57
C SER A 27 18.64 -2.71 20.42
N MET A 28 18.76 -3.75 19.59
CA MET A 28 17.86 -4.00 18.48
C MET A 28 16.65 -4.81 18.93
N LYS A 29 15.47 -4.51 18.38
CA LYS A 29 14.27 -5.33 18.58
C LYS A 29 14.19 -6.41 17.49
N GLU A 30 13.69 -7.58 17.86
CA GLU A 30 13.33 -8.61 16.90
C GLU A 30 12.31 -8.06 15.90
N LYS A 31 12.52 -8.28 14.60
CA LYS A 31 11.61 -7.81 13.56
C LYS A 31 10.69 -8.92 13.10
N ILE A 32 9.38 -8.65 13.12
CA ILE A 32 8.35 -9.60 12.67
C ILE A 32 7.63 -8.97 11.47
N PHE A 33 7.64 -9.67 10.34
CA PHE A 33 6.98 -9.21 9.13
C PHE A 33 5.48 -9.49 9.20
N VAL A 34 4.69 -8.44 8.98
CA VAL A 34 3.22 -8.50 8.93
C VAL A 34 2.81 -8.07 7.54
N PHE A 35 2.43 -9.04 6.70
CA PHE A 35 1.94 -8.76 5.36
C PHE A 35 0.45 -8.44 5.43
N HIS A 36 0.06 -7.35 4.78
CA HIS A 36 -1.34 -6.96 4.61
C HIS A 36 -1.65 -6.91 3.12
N ASP A 37 -2.81 -7.46 2.76
CA ASP A 37 -3.34 -7.38 1.42
C ASP A 37 -4.86 -7.55 1.40
N GLU A 38 -5.46 -7.21 0.26
CA GLU A 38 -6.88 -7.30 -0.03
C GLU A 38 -7.15 -8.42 -1.02
N SER A 39 -8.18 -9.23 -0.75
CA SER A 39 -8.59 -10.27 -1.67
C SER A 39 -10.10 -10.36 -1.74
N THR A 40 -10.59 -10.48 -2.96
CA THR A 40 -12.00 -10.76 -3.23
C THR A 40 -12.15 -12.27 -3.39
N ILE A 41 -13.03 -12.86 -2.60
CA ILE A 41 -13.44 -14.26 -2.78
C ILE A 41 -14.83 -14.23 -3.39
N HIS A 42 -14.95 -14.68 -4.64
CA HIS A 42 -16.26 -14.80 -5.27
C HIS A 42 -16.91 -16.12 -4.86
N ALA A 43 -18.23 -16.11 -4.63
CA ALA A 43 -19.01 -17.33 -4.36
C ALA A 43 -18.89 -18.40 -5.48
N LYS A 44 -18.39 -18.03 -6.67
CA LYS A 44 -18.20 -18.91 -7.83
C LYS A 44 -16.79 -19.51 -7.94
N GLU A 45 -15.85 -19.16 -7.06
CA GLU A 45 -14.45 -19.63 -7.13
C GLU A 45 -14.26 -21.06 -6.61
N ARG A 46 -15.25 -21.63 -5.91
CA ARG A 46 -15.23 -23.06 -5.53
C ARG A 46 -15.75 -23.95 -6.65
N PRO A 47 -15.19 -25.16 -6.84
CA PRO A 47 -15.70 -26.15 -7.77
C PRO A 47 -17.20 -26.39 -7.53
N LYS A 48 -18.00 -26.29 -8.60
CA LYS A 48 -19.47 -26.52 -8.53
C LYS A 48 -19.85 -27.99 -8.35
N SER A 49 -18.87 -28.88 -8.51
CA SER A 49 -19.05 -30.32 -8.50
C SER A 49 -17.82 -30.97 -7.86
N SER A 50 -18.03 -31.81 -6.85
CA SER A 50 -17.03 -32.71 -6.28
C SER A 50 -17.40 -34.17 -6.58
N TRP A 51 -16.40 -35.02 -6.77
CA TRP A 51 -16.60 -36.46 -6.87
C TRP A 51 -16.60 -37.04 -5.46
N LEU A 52 -17.73 -37.60 -5.04
CA LEU A 52 -17.91 -38.18 -3.72
C LEU A 52 -17.86 -39.71 -3.80
N LEU A 53 -17.30 -40.35 -2.78
CA LEU A 53 -17.38 -41.80 -2.65
C LEU A 53 -18.83 -42.21 -2.35
N PRO A 54 -19.30 -43.39 -2.82
CA PRO A 54 -20.65 -43.87 -2.52
C PRO A 54 -20.93 -43.87 -1.01
N GLY A 55 -22.00 -43.17 -0.60
CA GLY A 55 -22.39 -43.04 0.82
C GLY A 55 -21.84 -41.82 1.55
N THR A 56 -21.01 -40.98 0.92
CA THR A 56 -20.55 -39.71 1.49
C THR A 56 -21.46 -38.56 1.07
N THR A 57 -21.74 -37.63 1.98
CA THR A 57 -22.47 -36.39 1.71
C THR A 57 -21.66 -35.24 2.26
N GLU A 58 -21.30 -34.28 1.41
CA GLU A 58 -20.62 -33.06 1.83
C GLU A 58 -21.66 -31.96 2.07
N ILE A 59 -21.90 -31.62 3.35
CA ILE A 59 -22.77 -30.51 3.72
C ILE A 59 -21.92 -29.24 3.77
N GLN A 60 -22.22 -28.29 2.90
CA GLN A 60 -21.53 -27.01 2.84
C GLN A 60 -21.82 -26.21 4.12
N SER A 61 -20.80 -25.96 4.93
CA SER A 61 -20.93 -24.99 6.03
C SER A 61 -20.99 -23.58 5.44
N LYS A 62 -21.96 -22.76 5.88
CA LYS A 62 -22.07 -21.34 5.50
C LYS A 62 -21.04 -20.45 6.22
N ASN A 63 -20.14 -21.03 7.00
CA ASN A 63 -19.27 -20.27 7.88
C ASN A 63 -18.10 -19.65 7.11
N THR A 64 -17.83 -18.39 7.43
CA THR A 64 -16.77 -17.57 6.86
C THR A 64 -15.41 -18.13 7.28
N GLU A 65 -14.59 -18.52 6.31
CA GLU A 65 -13.31 -19.18 6.56
C GLU A 65 -12.20 -18.20 6.99
N THR A 66 -11.35 -18.64 7.92
CA THR A 66 -10.40 -17.83 8.71
C THR A 66 -8.96 -18.19 8.33
N PHE A 67 -8.14 -17.24 7.86
CA PHE A 67 -6.81 -17.50 7.28
C PHE A 67 -5.76 -16.45 7.59
N GLY A 68 -4.56 -16.88 7.99
CA GLY A 68 -3.34 -16.05 7.94
C GLY A 68 -3.41 -14.77 8.77
N ARG A 69 -4.14 -14.78 9.88
CA ARG A 69 -4.53 -13.56 10.59
C ARG A 69 -3.61 -13.32 11.77
N LEU A 70 -3.30 -12.05 11.95
CA LEU A 70 -2.92 -11.52 13.24
C LEU A 70 -4.17 -11.59 14.13
N GLU A 71 -4.23 -12.59 15.00
CA GLU A 71 -5.43 -12.94 15.78
C GLU A 71 -5.05 -13.42 17.19
N LEU A 72 -5.82 -12.99 18.18
CA LEU A 72 -5.75 -13.43 19.57
C LEU A 72 -6.68 -14.63 19.79
N SER A 73 -6.27 -15.58 20.62
CA SER A 73 -7.21 -16.52 21.21
C SER A 73 -8.22 -15.80 22.12
N ASN A 74 -9.34 -16.46 22.43
CA ASN A 74 -10.36 -15.88 23.30
C ASN A 74 -9.80 -15.48 24.68
N ILE A 75 -8.84 -16.26 25.20
CA ILE A 75 -8.20 -15.99 26.49
C ILE A 75 -7.29 -14.77 26.37
N GLU A 76 -6.44 -14.70 25.34
CA GLU A 76 -5.55 -13.56 25.08
C GLU A 76 -6.34 -12.27 24.80
N PHE A 77 -7.47 -12.38 24.10
CA PHE A 77 -8.34 -11.24 23.88
C PHE A 77 -8.90 -10.72 25.20
N GLN A 78 -9.41 -11.60 26.07
CA GLN A 78 -9.89 -11.20 27.39
C GLN A 78 -8.79 -10.57 28.25
N SER A 79 -7.58 -11.15 28.29
CA SER A 79 -6.46 -10.54 29.02
C SER A 79 -6.09 -9.16 28.47
N SER A 80 -6.09 -9.00 27.15
CA SER A 80 -5.80 -7.71 26.50
C SER A 80 -6.80 -6.60 26.88
N GLN A 81 -8.01 -6.94 27.32
CA GLN A 81 -9.00 -5.96 27.77
C GLN A 81 -8.71 -5.42 29.18
N HIS A 82 -7.93 -6.13 29.97
CA HIS A 82 -7.56 -5.76 31.35
C HIS A 82 -6.21 -5.04 31.44
N ASP A 83 -5.37 -5.14 30.41
CA ASP A 83 -4.08 -4.44 30.35
C ASP A 83 -4.24 -2.91 30.19
N GLY A 84 -3.25 -2.16 30.67
CA GLY A 84 -3.17 -0.70 30.57
C GLY A 84 -2.74 -0.17 29.19
N GLY A 85 -2.47 -1.05 28.22
CA GLY A 85 -2.06 -0.71 26.86
C GLY A 85 -3.22 -0.39 25.91
N THR A 86 -2.90 -0.17 24.63
CA THR A 86 -3.90 0.04 23.58
C THR A 86 -4.73 -1.23 23.39
N LYS A 87 -6.05 -1.13 23.59
CA LYS A 87 -6.94 -2.30 23.57
C LYS A 87 -7.38 -2.65 22.15
N PRO A 88 -7.24 -3.91 21.71
CA PRO A 88 -7.77 -4.34 20.43
C PRO A 88 -9.31 -4.30 20.47
N VAL A 89 -9.91 -3.77 19.41
CA VAL A 89 -11.39 -3.72 19.26
C VAL A 89 -11.98 -5.09 18.91
N SER A 90 -11.15 -5.99 18.38
CA SER A 90 -11.51 -7.33 17.94
C SER A 90 -10.34 -8.26 18.22
N ALA A 91 -10.63 -9.53 18.54
CA ALA A 91 -9.59 -10.56 18.61
C ALA A 91 -8.90 -10.78 17.25
N ASN A 92 -9.61 -10.48 16.16
CA ASN A 92 -9.15 -10.70 14.80
C ASN A 92 -8.88 -9.39 14.05
N ALA A 93 -7.67 -9.26 13.48
CA ALA A 93 -7.26 -8.08 12.70
C ALA A 93 -7.95 -7.97 11.33
N ALA A 94 -8.41 -9.07 10.74
CA ALA A 94 -9.08 -9.04 9.44
C ALA A 94 -10.40 -8.26 9.50
N THR A 95 -10.76 -7.65 8.38
CA THR A 95 -12.07 -7.03 8.16
C THR A 95 -12.64 -7.62 6.88
N VAL A 96 -13.87 -8.11 6.97
CA VAL A 96 -14.62 -8.60 5.81
C VAL A 96 -15.70 -7.57 5.53
N ILE A 97 -15.82 -7.17 4.27
CA ILE A 97 -16.89 -6.28 3.80
C ILE A 97 -17.74 -7.01 2.77
N TYR A 98 -19.02 -6.66 2.69
CA TYR A 98 -19.97 -7.20 1.73
C TYR A 98 -20.49 -6.08 0.83
N PRO A 99 -19.71 -5.66 -0.19
CA PRO A 99 -20.08 -4.53 -1.03
C PRO A 99 -21.32 -4.84 -1.88
N GLY A 100 -22.22 -3.86 -2.03
CA GLY A 100 -23.42 -3.97 -2.86
C GLY A 100 -24.43 -2.85 -2.63
N SER A 101 -25.49 -2.79 -3.43
CA SER A 101 -26.51 -1.72 -3.36
C SER A 101 -27.17 -1.57 -1.98
N ASN A 102 -27.24 -2.67 -1.21
CA ASN A 102 -27.74 -2.71 0.17
C ASN A 102 -26.65 -3.17 1.17
N GLY A 103 -25.39 -3.19 0.73
CA GLY A 103 -24.26 -3.75 1.47
C GLY A 103 -23.34 -2.68 2.04
N ASP A 104 -22.14 -3.11 2.44
CA ASP A 104 -21.12 -2.21 2.95
C ASP A 104 -20.61 -1.26 1.84
N PRO A 105 -20.09 -0.07 2.20
CA PRO A 105 -19.32 0.74 1.29
C PRO A 105 -18.14 -0.05 0.70
N TRP A 106 -17.74 0.30 -0.52
CA TRP A 106 -16.48 -0.19 -1.06
C TRP A 106 -15.31 0.13 -0.13
N TRP A 107 -14.31 -0.74 -0.13
CA TRP A 107 -13.14 -0.59 0.71
C TRP A 107 -12.44 0.74 0.45
N ASP A 108 -12.10 1.46 1.51
CA ASP A 108 -11.45 2.75 1.43
C ASP A 108 -10.32 2.91 2.45
N MET A 109 -9.57 4.00 2.32
CA MET A 109 -8.43 4.25 3.20
C MET A 109 -8.79 4.55 4.64
N GLU A 110 -10.01 5.04 4.91
CA GLU A 110 -10.44 5.28 6.28
C GLU A 110 -10.73 3.96 6.99
N GLN A 111 -11.26 2.98 6.27
CA GLN A 111 -11.46 1.61 6.75
C GLN A 111 -10.13 0.90 6.97
N LEU A 112 -9.17 0.99 6.04
CA LEU A 112 -7.83 0.44 6.22
C LEU A 112 -7.14 1.07 7.44
N PHE A 113 -7.20 2.40 7.56
CA PHE A 113 -6.70 3.13 8.72
C PHE A 113 -7.28 2.59 10.03
N LYS A 114 -8.61 2.44 10.09
CA LYS A 114 -9.29 1.91 11.29
C LYS A 114 -8.87 0.47 11.57
N GLN A 115 -8.70 -0.36 10.55
CA GLN A 115 -8.25 -1.74 10.71
C GLN A 115 -6.84 -1.80 11.33
N VAL A 116 -5.88 -1.07 10.77
CA VAL A 116 -4.49 -1.12 11.22
C VAL A 116 -4.33 -0.53 12.62
N SER A 117 -4.91 0.66 12.86
CA SER A 117 -4.79 1.36 14.14
C SER A 117 -5.55 0.70 15.29
N LYS A 118 -6.76 0.18 15.04
CA LYS A 118 -7.65 -0.32 16.12
C LYS A 118 -7.63 -1.83 16.30
N LYS A 119 -7.12 -2.56 15.30
CA LYS A 119 -7.04 -4.02 15.37
C LYS A 119 -5.59 -4.49 15.24
N ALA A 120 -4.94 -4.24 14.10
CA ALA A 120 -3.66 -4.89 13.81
C ALA A 120 -2.55 -4.51 14.79
N ILE A 121 -2.28 -3.21 15.00
CA ILE A 121 -1.22 -2.77 15.91
C ILE A 121 -1.47 -3.25 17.36
N PRO A 122 -2.67 -3.07 17.95
CA PRO A 122 -2.96 -3.58 19.30
C PRO A 122 -2.79 -5.09 19.45
N ILE A 123 -3.29 -5.88 18.47
CA ILE A 123 -3.14 -7.33 18.49
C ILE A 123 -1.65 -7.72 18.41
N PHE A 124 -0.88 -7.06 17.54
CA PHE A 124 0.55 -7.31 17.41
C PHE A 124 1.30 -7.03 18.72
N GLN A 125 1.02 -5.90 19.36
CA GLN A 125 1.67 -5.50 20.60
C GLN A 125 1.38 -6.49 21.73
N HIS A 126 0.20 -7.12 21.74
CA HIS A 126 -0.15 -8.15 22.71
C HIS A 126 0.57 -9.49 22.43
N LEU A 127 0.62 -9.93 21.16
CA LEU A 127 1.29 -11.18 20.77
C LEU A 127 2.82 -11.10 20.85
N HIS A 128 3.38 -9.91 20.60
CA HIS A 128 4.81 -9.69 20.42
C HIS A 128 5.31 -8.42 21.15
N PRO A 129 5.20 -8.35 22.48
CA PRO A 129 5.43 -7.13 23.25
C PRO A 129 6.86 -6.55 23.15
N ASN A 130 7.86 -7.40 22.90
CA ASN A 130 9.27 -7.00 22.81
C ASN A 130 9.79 -6.90 21.37
N SER A 131 8.92 -7.07 20.38
CA SER A 131 9.30 -7.09 18.96
C SER A 131 8.83 -5.84 18.23
N GLN A 132 9.42 -5.58 17.06
CA GLN A 132 9.02 -4.52 16.16
C GLN A 132 8.34 -5.14 14.93
N ALA A 133 7.08 -4.80 14.69
CA ALA A 133 6.42 -5.15 13.45
C ALA A 133 7.05 -4.40 12.26
N VAL A 134 7.17 -5.11 11.14
CA VAL A 134 7.41 -4.56 9.82
C VAL A 134 6.16 -4.83 8.99
N PHE A 135 5.28 -3.84 8.90
CA PHE A 135 4.06 -3.92 8.11
C PHE A 135 4.41 -3.73 6.63
N ILE A 136 4.04 -4.71 5.81
CA ILE A 136 4.31 -4.73 4.38
C ILE A 136 2.98 -4.68 3.64
N PHE A 137 2.82 -3.68 2.79
CA PHE A 137 1.64 -3.48 1.94
C PHE A 137 2.02 -3.57 0.46
N ASP A 138 1.09 -3.99 -0.38
CA ASP A 138 1.22 -3.83 -1.82
C ASP A 138 1.20 -2.34 -2.23
N CYS A 139 1.57 -2.03 -3.47
CA CYS A 139 1.61 -0.66 -3.98
C CYS A 139 0.27 -0.22 -4.59
N SER A 140 -0.84 -0.38 -3.86
CA SER A 140 -2.12 0.18 -4.28
C SER A 140 -2.13 1.72 -4.19
N SER A 141 -2.93 2.38 -5.03
CA SER A 141 -3.11 3.83 -4.99
C SER A 141 -3.66 4.31 -3.65
N GLU A 142 -4.38 3.44 -2.98
CA GLU A 142 -5.05 3.62 -1.71
C GLU A 142 -3.98 3.72 -0.62
N HIS A 143 -3.03 2.77 -0.55
CA HIS A 143 -1.96 2.71 0.46
C HIS A 143 -1.09 3.97 0.58
N GLY A 144 -0.99 4.77 -0.50
CA GLY A 144 -0.26 6.03 -0.54
C GLY A 144 -1.07 7.28 -0.13
N ALA A 145 -2.30 7.14 0.38
CA ALA A 145 -3.13 8.30 0.69
C ALA A 145 -2.63 9.09 1.92
N PHE A 146 -2.68 10.41 1.78
CA PHE A 146 -2.34 11.36 2.84
C PHE A 146 -3.58 11.78 3.62
N SER A 147 -3.41 12.20 4.86
CA SER A 147 -4.50 12.78 5.65
C SER A 147 -5.05 14.05 4.98
N LYS A 148 -6.34 14.32 5.22
CA LYS A 148 -7.05 15.51 4.69
C LYS A 148 -6.39 16.84 5.10
N THR A 149 -5.62 16.84 6.18
CA THR A 149 -4.93 18.03 6.74
C THR A 149 -3.44 18.13 6.35
N VAL A 150 -2.91 17.19 5.56
CA VAL A 150 -1.49 17.13 5.17
C VAL A 150 -1.13 18.21 4.15
N LEU A 151 0.09 18.74 4.25
CA LEU A 151 0.66 19.73 3.34
C LEU A 151 0.78 19.20 1.89
N ARG A 152 -0.30 19.33 1.11
CA ARG A 152 -0.30 19.01 -0.33
C ARG A 152 -0.66 20.24 -1.16
N VAL A 153 0.31 20.67 -1.96
CA VAL A 153 0.19 21.83 -2.85
C VAL A 153 -0.96 21.70 -3.86
N GLN A 154 -1.31 20.48 -4.26
CA GLN A 154 -2.41 20.22 -5.19
C GLN A 154 -3.77 20.72 -4.66
N ASN A 155 -3.89 20.83 -3.34
CA ASN A 155 -5.09 21.22 -2.62
C ASN A 155 -5.05 22.69 -2.15
N MET A 156 -4.08 23.47 -2.62
CA MET A 156 -3.87 24.86 -2.23
C MET A 156 -4.19 25.85 -3.36
N ASN A 157 -4.70 27.01 -2.98
CA ASN A 157 -4.87 28.16 -3.87
C ASN A 157 -3.62 29.03 -3.92
N LEU A 158 -3.49 29.87 -4.95
CA LEU A 158 -2.40 30.84 -5.02
C LEU A 158 -2.53 31.91 -3.92
N LYS A 159 -3.74 32.45 -3.76
CA LYS A 159 -4.10 33.44 -2.74
C LYS A 159 -4.82 32.78 -1.55
N PRO A 160 -4.83 33.41 -0.37
CA PRO A 160 -5.62 32.93 0.77
C PRO A 160 -7.12 32.79 0.47
N GLY A 161 -7.79 31.90 1.21
CA GLY A 161 -9.24 31.71 1.14
C GLY A 161 -9.75 30.97 -0.10
N GLY A 162 -11.06 31.04 -0.34
CA GLY A 162 -11.75 30.26 -1.38
C GLY A 162 -11.89 28.77 -1.03
N LYS A 163 -12.40 27.97 -1.98
CA LYS A 163 -12.55 26.52 -1.82
C LYS A 163 -11.18 25.83 -1.91
N GLN A 164 -10.52 25.64 -0.77
CA GLN A 164 -9.26 24.89 -0.64
C GLN A 164 -9.24 24.09 0.67
N SER A 165 -8.30 23.15 0.80
CA SER A 165 -8.16 22.34 2.02
C SER A 165 -7.53 23.17 3.15
N HIS A 166 -8.00 22.95 4.39
CA HIS A 166 -7.38 23.51 5.58
C HIS A 166 -6.25 22.58 6.02
N LEU A 167 -5.02 22.97 5.70
CA LEU A 167 -3.83 22.19 6.00
C LEU A 167 -3.29 22.59 7.39
N ARG A 168 -2.56 21.69 8.05
CA ARG A 168 -1.89 22.02 9.32
C ARG A 168 -0.91 23.17 9.12
N ASP A 169 -0.78 24.03 10.12
CA ASP A 169 0.09 25.22 10.12
C ASP A 169 -0.17 26.23 8.99
N SER A 170 -1.29 26.08 8.25
CA SER A 170 -1.69 26.95 7.16
C SER A 170 -2.84 27.89 7.54
N ILE A 171 -3.05 28.19 8.82
CA ILE A 171 -4.10 29.13 9.26
C ILE A 171 -3.48 30.51 9.46
N ILE A 172 -4.11 31.55 8.90
CA ILE A 172 -3.66 32.94 9.08
C ILE A 172 -4.07 33.44 10.47
N PRO A 173 -3.12 33.87 11.33
CA PRO A 173 -3.43 34.39 12.66
C PRO A 173 -3.82 35.88 12.66
N TYR A 174 -3.62 36.60 11.54
CA TYR A 174 -3.77 38.04 11.46
C TYR A 174 -5.22 38.50 11.16
N PRO A 175 -5.65 39.63 11.75
CA PRO A 175 -7.08 39.99 11.89
C PRO A 175 -7.84 40.21 10.59
N LYS A 176 -7.18 40.62 9.49
CA LYS A 176 -7.87 40.90 8.21
C LYS A 176 -8.30 39.64 7.45
N LEU A 177 -7.65 38.50 7.69
CA LEU A 177 -7.92 37.22 7.02
C LEU A 177 -7.92 36.05 8.03
N ALA A 178 -8.22 36.35 9.30
CA ALA A 178 -8.14 35.39 10.39
C ALA A 178 -9.02 34.16 10.10
N GLY A 179 -8.46 32.97 10.31
CA GLY A 179 -9.17 31.69 10.07
C GLY A 179 -9.18 31.22 8.62
N GLN A 180 -8.72 32.02 7.66
CA GLN A 180 -8.57 31.57 6.27
C GLN A 180 -7.33 30.69 6.09
N ALA A 181 -7.43 29.71 5.20
CA ALA A 181 -6.27 28.91 4.77
C ALA A 181 -5.30 29.78 3.96
N LYS A 182 -4.00 29.68 4.30
CA LYS A 182 -2.88 30.34 3.61
C LYS A 182 -2.80 29.85 2.16
N GLY A 183 -2.63 30.79 1.23
CA GLY A 183 -2.30 30.46 -0.16
C GLY A 183 -0.81 30.21 -0.36
N VAL A 184 -0.45 29.57 -1.48
CA VAL A 184 0.96 29.29 -1.85
C VAL A 184 1.81 30.57 -1.85
N GLN A 185 1.25 31.70 -2.29
CA GLN A 185 1.97 32.98 -2.29
C GLN A 185 2.39 33.39 -0.88
N THR A 186 1.45 33.39 0.07
CA THR A 186 1.72 33.80 1.46
C THR A 186 2.81 32.95 2.10
N ILE A 187 2.75 31.63 1.91
CA ILE A 187 3.76 30.73 2.49
C ILE A 187 5.13 30.95 1.85
N LEU A 188 5.20 31.14 0.53
CA LEU A 188 6.47 31.41 -0.15
C LEU A 188 7.03 32.80 0.18
N GLU A 189 6.18 33.78 0.46
CA GLU A 189 6.58 35.11 0.96
C GLU A 189 7.14 35.02 2.38
N GLU A 190 6.47 34.31 3.29
CA GLU A 190 6.96 34.03 4.65
C GLU A 190 8.33 33.34 4.64
N ARG A 191 8.62 32.51 3.62
CA ARG A 191 9.90 31.82 3.44
C ARG A 191 10.96 32.63 2.69
N GLY A 192 10.64 33.84 2.23
CA GLY A 192 11.53 34.66 1.39
C GLY A 192 11.78 34.10 -0.03
N LEU A 193 11.08 33.03 -0.41
CA LEU A 193 11.29 32.34 -1.69
C LEU A 193 10.53 33.01 -2.84
N TRP A 194 9.42 33.69 -2.54
CA TRP A 194 8.59 34.32 -3.56
C TRP A 194 9.36 35.34 -4.40
N GLN A 195 10.04 36.29 -3.74
CA GLN A 195 10.84 37.29 -4.46
C GLN A 195 12.06 36.65 -5.15
N HIS A 196 12.74 35.73 -4.48
CA HIS A 196 13.90 35.02 -5.04
C HIS A 196 13.58 34.37 -6.39
N TYR A 197 12.54 33.52 -6.46
CA TYR A 197 12.18 32.84 -7.71
C TYR A 197 11.59 33.77 -8.77
N ARG A 198 10.96 34.88 -8.35
CA ARG A 198 10.49 35.91 -9.29
C ARG A 198 11.66 36.63 -9.97
N SER A 199 12.70 37.01 -9.22
CA SER A 199 13.92 37.60 -9.78
C SER A 199 14.65 36.61 -10.67
N LYS A 200 14.82 35.37 -10.21
CA LYS A 200 15.45 34.30 -10.99
C LYS A 200 14.71 34.01 -12.31
N ALA A 201 13.38 34.08 -12.34
CA ALA A 201 12.63 33.93 -13.58
C ALA A 201 12.91 35.08 -14.56
N ARG A 202 13.01 36.33 -14.06
CA ARG A 202 13.32 37.52 -14.87
C ARG A 202 14.74 37.49 -15.44
N GLU A 203 15.72 37.13 -14.61
CA GLU A 203 17.12 36.97 -15.03
C GLU A 203 17.27 35.94 -16.16
N ASN A 204 16.47 34.88 -16.11
CA ASN A 204 16.44 33.85 -17.14
C ASN A 204 15.55 34.19 -18.35
N GLY A 205 15.00 35.41 -18.44
CA GLY A 205 14.10 35.82 -19.52
C GLY A 205 12.78 35.03 -19.60
N LYS A 206 12.37 34.37 -18.51
CA LYS A 206 11.17 33.53 -18.47
C LYS A 206 9.93 34.37 -18.12
N PRO A 207 8.73 33.97 -18.59
CA PRO A 207 7.49 34.61 -18.20
C PRO A 207 7.23 34.46 -16.69
N ALA A 208 6.34 35.29 -16.16
CA ALA A 208 5.92 35.22 -14.76
C ALA A 208 5.37 33.82 -14.44
N LEU A 209 5.83 33.26 -13.31
CA LEU A 209 5.43 31.93 -12.86
C LEU A 209 3.92 31.89 -12.57
N LYS A 210 3.24 30.92 -13.19
CA LYS A 210 1.84 30.57 -12.90
C LYS A 210 1.79 29.65 -11.67
N LEU A 211 0.60 29.50 -11.06
CA LEU A 211 0.39 28.52 -9.98
C LEU A 211 0.77 27.11 -10.45
N ARG A 212 0.14 26.66 -11.53
CA ARG A 212 0.49 25.43 -12.26
C ARG A 212 0.80 25.79 -13.72
N CYS A 213 1.91 25.27 -14.25
CA CYS A 213 2.18 25.29 -15.68
C CYS A 213 1.44 24.14 -16.38
N ASP A 214 1.35 24.21 -17.71
CA ASP A 214 0.57 23.26 -18.50
C ASP A 214 1.07 21.81 -18.31
N SER A 215 2.40 21.62 -18.29
CA SER A 215 3.00 20.31 -18.02
C SER A 215 2.71 19.77 -16.61
N CYS A 216 2.63 20.65 -15.60
CA CYS A 216 2.25 20.23 -14.25
C CYS A 216 0.75 19.98 -14.10
N ALA A 217 -0.08 20.68 -14.88
CA ALA A 217 -1.54 20.54 -14.88
C ALA A 217 -2.04 19.26 -15.58
N MET A 218 -1.23 18.66 -16.46
CA MET A 218 -1.57 17.39 -17.11
C MET A 218 -1.78 16.25 -16.09
N SER A 219 -2.75 15.37 -16.37
CA SER A 219 -2.98 14.15 -15.60
C SER A 219 -1.78 13.21 -15.68
N ASN A 220 -1.59 12.38 -14.65
CA ASN A 220 -0.52 11.38 -14.64
C ASN A 220 -0.64 10.43 -15.84
N MET A 221 -1.85 9.95 -16.13
CA MET A 221 -2.12 9.12 -17.32
C MET A 221 -1.62 9.79 -18.61
N ARG A 222 -1.93 11.08 -18.81
CA ARG A 222 -1.49 11.78 -20.02
C ARG A 222 0.02 12.00 -20.03
N LYS A 223 0.65 12.24 -18.88
CA LYS A 223 2.12 12.33 -18.76
C LYS A 223 2.79 11.01 -19.11
N ASP A 224 2.25 9.89 -18.62
CA ASP A 224 2.78 8.56 -18.87
C ASP A 224 2.58 8.18 -20.34
N ALA A 225 1.38 8.42 -20.90
CA ALA A 225 1.14 8.29 -22.33
C ALA A 225 2.05 9.17 -23.18
N THR A 226 2.37 10.39 -22.74
CA THR A 226 3.31 11.29 -23.44
C THR A 226 4.74 10.73 -23.43
N LYS A 227 5.19 10.16 -22.30
CA LYS A 227 6.50 9.51 -22.19
C LYS A 227 6.56 8.25 -23.07
N GLN A 228 5.53 7.41 -22.99
CA GLN A 228 5.42 6.19 -23.78
C GLN A 228 5.40 6.52 -25.28
N SER A 229 4.61 7.53 -25.67
CA SER A 229 4.59 8.07 -27.02
C SER A 229 5.96 8.56 -27.46
N ALA A 230 6.68 9.31 -26.63
CA ALA A 230 8.03 9.77 -26.97
C ALA A 230 9.01 8.61 -27.24
N LYS A 231 8.91 7.51 -26.47
CA LYS A 231 9.71 6.30 -26.69
C LYS A 231 9.33 5.61 -28.01
N LEU A 232 8.02 5.46 -28.26
CA LEU A 232 7.51 4.88 -29.51
C LEU A 232 7.91 5.71 -30.73
N LEU A 233 7.88 7.04 -30.63
CA LEU A 233 8.31 7.93 -31.70
C LEU A 233 9.82 7.80 -31.99
N ARG A 234 10.66 7.58 -30.96
CA ARG A 234 12.10 7.31 -31.16
C ARG A 234 12.27 5.99 -31.94
N GLN A 235 11.62 4.93 -31.49
CA GLN A 235 11.67 3.61 -32.15
C GLN A 235 11.14 3.66 -33.60
N ALA A 236 10.02 4.35 -33.82
CA ALA A 236 9.43 4.51 -35.14
C ALA A 236 10.39 5.24 -36.09
N LYS A 237 11.03 6.32 -35.62
CA LYS A 237 12.05 7.05 -36.40
C LYS A 237 13.24 6.17 -36.76
N ASP A 238 13.71 5.34 -35.84
CA ASP A 238 14.82 4.41 -36.09
C ASP A 238 14.46 3.37 -37.17
N THR A 239 13.17 3.03 -37.30
CA THR A 239 12.63 2.15 -38.35
C THR A 239 12.15 2.89 -39.61
N GLY A 240 12.35 4.21 -39.70
CA GLY A 240 11.96 5.01 -40.88
C GLY A 240 10.49 5.41 -40.95
N TYR A 241 9.70 5.17 -39.89
CA TYR A 241 8.30 5.58 -39.79
C TYR A 241 8.17 6.91 -39.06
N PHE A 242 7.21 7.74 -39.50
CA PHE A 242 6.87 8.99 -38.84
C PHE A 242 5.49 8.90 -38.20
N LEU A 243 5.41 9.17 -36.90
CA LEU A 243 4.16 9.19 -36.13
C LEU A 243 3.98 10.55 -35.49
N SER A 244 2.73 11.04 -35.45
CA SER A 244 2.37 12.22 -34.67
C SER A 244 2.32 11.87 -33.19
N GLN A 245 2.96 12.70 -32.36
CA GLN A 245 2.96 12.53 -30.90
C GLN A 245 1.54 12.60 -30.34
N GLU A 246 0.70 13.49 -30.84
CA GLU A 246 -0.66 13.68 -30.32
C GLU A 246 -1.58 12.51 -30.64
N GLN A 247 -1.48 11.94 -31.86
CA GLN A 247 -2.22 10.75 -32.24
C GLN A 247 -1.83 9.55 -31.38
N CYS A 248 -0.52 9.34 -31.21
CA CYS A 248 0.02 8.25 -30.40
C CYS A 248 -0.41 8.37 -28.92
N VAL A 249 -0.39 9.58 -28.33
CA VAL A 249 -0.90 9.80 -26.97
C VAL A 249 -2.39 9.47 -26.87
N ASN A 250 -3.20 9.93 -27.81
CA ASN A 250 -4.65 9.69 -27.78
C ASN A 250 -4.98 8.19 -27.94
N GLU A 251 -4.24 7.47 -28.78
CA GLU A 251 -4.37 6.02 -28.94
C GLU A 251 -3.99 5.28 -27.66
N ILE A 252 -2.84 5.59 -27.05
CA ILE A 252 -2.41 5.00 -25.76
C ILE A 252 -3.44 5.26 -24.66
N MET A 253 -3.98 6.47 -24.61
CA MET A 253 -5.00 6.82 -23.62
C MET A 253 -6.33 6.08 -23.86
N ALA A 254 -6.62 5.70 -25.11
CA ALA A 254 -7.81 4.94 -25.47
C ALA A 254 -7.66 3.42 -25.24
N THR A 255 -6.44 2.88 -25.29
CA THR A 255 -6.17 1.43 -25.18
C THR A 255 -5.86 0.95 -23.77
N ASN A 256 -5.56 1.85 -22.81
CA ASN A 256 -5.18 1.46 -21.45
C ASN A 256 -6.38 0.96 -20.59
N SER A 257 -6.74 -0.29 -20.83
CA SER A 257 -7.17 -1.25 -19.82
C SER A 257 -6.30 -2.50 -20.03
N SER A 258 -5.31 -2.71 -19.14
CA SER A 258 -4.38 -3.86 -19.03
C SER A 258 -3.02 -3.86 -19.80
N SER A 259 -1.93 -3.87 -19.01
CA SER A 259 -0.57 -4.44 -19.24
C SER A 259 0.50 -3.62 -20.00
N PRO A 260 1.80 -3.98 -19.96
CA PRO A 260 2.75 -3.97 -18.83
C PRO A 260 3.89 -2.95 -19.06
N ASP A 261 4.30 -2.19 -18.03
CA ASP A 261 5.39 -1.22 -18.16
C ASP A 261 6.76 -1.86 -17.91
N VAL A 262 7.56 -1.95 -18.98
CA VAL A 262 8.95 -2.41 -18.97
C VAL A 262 9.87 -1.32 -18.41
N VAL A 263 10.58 -1.68 -17.34
CA VAL A 263 11.84 -1.16 -16.78
C VAL A 263 12.19 0.30 -17.12
N VAL A 264 12.07 1.13 -16.09
CA VAL A 264 12.53 2.52 -16.05
C VAL A 264 14.07 2.56 -16.09
N ASN A 265 14.64 2.96 -17.22
CA ASN A 265 15.90 3.72 -17.19
C ASN A 265 15.52 5.21 -17.15
N GLN A 266 15.89 5.87 -16.06
CA GLN A 266 15.67 7.30 -15.86
C GLN A 266 16.56 8.08 -16.83
N ASP A 267 16.03 8.38 -18.01
CA ASP A 267 16.58 9.43 -18.86
C ASP A 267 16.14 10.78 -18.27
N GLU A 268 17.09 11.52 -17.68
CA GLU A 268 16.95 12.84 -17.07
C GLU A 268 16.46 13.89 -18.08
N SER A 269 15.18 13.87 -18.41
CA SER A 269 14.53 14.93 -19.18
C SER A 269 14.10 16.07 -18.24
N ASN A 270 15.08 16.92 -17.90
CA ASN A 270 14.92 18.34 -17.59
C ASN A 270 13.71 18.71 -16.70
N ASN A 271 13.58 18.04 -15.55
CA ASN A 271 12.51 18.29 -14.59
C ASN A 271 12.84 19.55 -13.78
N SER A 272 12.76 20.73 -14.43
CA SER A 272 13.07 22.01 -13.80
C SER A 272 12.23 22.17 -12.53
N SER A 273 12.88 22.09 -11.37
CA SER A 273 12.28 22.23 -10.03
C SER A 273 11.63 23.60 -9.79
N THR A 274 11.73 24.49 -10.77
CA THR A 274 11.31 25.89 -10.72
C THR A 274 10.30 26.25 -11.82
N CYS A 275 9.58 25.27 -12.40
CA CYS A 275 8.71 25.50 -13.55
C CYS A 275 7.40 26.27 -13.22
N CYS A 276 6.89 26.16 -12.00
CA CYS A 276 5.70 26.85 -11.52
C CYS A 276 5.72 26.95 -9.98
N TRP A 277 4.85 27.79 -9.40
CA TRP A 277 4.76 27.93 -7.94
C TRP A 277 4.42 26.60 -7.26
N SER A 278 3.56 25.79 -7.87
CA SER A 278 3.22 24.48 -7.31
C SER A 278 4.43 23.55 -7.24
N LYS A 279 5.32 23.58 -8.23
CA LYS A 279 6.53 22.74 -8.24
C LYS A 279 7.53 23.20 -7.18
N ILE A 280 7.78 24.51 -7.11
CA ILE A 280 8.67 25.12 -6.10
C ILE A 280 8.19 24.77 -4.70
N MET A 281 6.88 24.91 -4.46
CA MET A 281 6.25 24.59 -3.19
C MET A 281 6.34 23.08 -2.88
N SER A 282 6.13 22.21 -3.88
CA SER A 282 6.23 20.76 -3.68
C SER A 282 7.64 20.27 -3.38
N CYS A 283 8.67 21.07 -3.71
CA CYS A 283 10.07 20.77 -3.41
C CYS A 283 10.52 21.30 -2.04
N GLN A 284 9.64 21.97 -1.29
CA GLN A 284 9.95 22.39 0.06
C GLN A 284 10.06 21.18 1.00
N SER A 285 10.98 21.23 1.95
CA SER A 285 11.31 20.08 2.81
C SER A 285 10.11 19.55 3.58
N ASP A 286 9.28 20.42 4.13
CA ASP A 286 8.06 20.06 4.85
C ASP A 286 7.01 19.41 3.94
N PHE A 287 6.95 19.76 2.66
CA PHE A 287 6.05 19.13 1.67
C PHE A 287 6.61 17.80 1.13
N VAL A 288 7.92 17.70 0.95
CA VAL A 288 8.60 16.48 0.47
C VAL A 288 8.60 15.40 1.54
N ASN A 289 8.81 15.79 2.80
CA ASN A 289 8.90 14.87 3.93
C ASN A 289 7.54 14.51 4.52
N GLU A 290 6.44 14.91 3.88
CA GLU A 290 5.12 14.46 4.27
C GLU A 290 5.02 12.94 4.12
N ARG A 291 4.60 12.26 5.20
CA ARG A 291 4.39 10.82 5.21
C ARG A 291 2.92 10.51 4.91
N PRO A 292 2.61 9.48 4.10
CA PRO A 292 1.26 8.94 3.98
C PRO A 292 0.67 8.62 5.35
N LEU A 293 -0.65 8.69 5.47
CA LEU A 293 -1.32 8.54 6.76
C LEU A 293 -1.02 7.18 7.40
N LEU A 294 -1.05 6.11 6.59
CA LEU A 294 -0.77 4.76 7.03
C LEU A 294 0.66 4.59 7.58
N GLN A 295 1.64 5.14 6.87
CA GLN A 295 3.04 5.17 7.32
C GLN A 295 3.19 5.91 8.65
N GLN A 296 2.54 7.08 8.78
CA GLN A 296 2.60 7.87 10.00
C GLN A 296 2.16 7.06 11.23
N ILE A 297 1.03 6.37 11.19
CA ILE A 297 0.49 5.66 12.37
C ILE A 297 1.37 4.49 12.78
N ILE A 298 1.84 3.73 11.81
CA ILE A 298 2.66 2.54 12.04
C ILE A 298 3.98 2.98 12.66
N GLU A 299 4.63 3.99 12.08
CA GLU A 299 5.91 4.51 12.58
C GLU A 299 5.77 5.25 13.91
N ASP A 300 4.72 6.04 14.09
CA ASP A 300 4.43 6.73 15.37
C ASP A 300 4.09 5.72 16.49
N SER A 301 3.65 4.50 16.14
CA SER A 301 3.47 3.38 17.07
C SER A 301 4.77 2.58 17.32
N GLY A 302 5.91 3.02 16.78
CA GLY A 302 7.22 2.38 16.95
C GLY A 302 7.50 1.20 16.02
N HIS A 303 6.68 1.01 14.98
CA HIS A 303 6.81 -0.06 14.00
C HIS A 303 7.38 0.47 12.66
N VAL A 304 7.63 -0.41 11.70
CA VAL A 304 8.13 -0.03 10.37
C VAL A 304 7.02 -0.25 9.34
N CYS A 305 6.82 0.71 8.45
CA CYS A 305 5.91 0.60 7.31
C CYS A 305 6.72 0.46 6.01
N LEU A 306 6.43 -0.54 5.21
CA LEU A 306 7.04 -0.77 3.90
C LEU A 306 5.96 -0.93 2.83
N PHE A 307 6.11 -0.19 1.74
CA PHE A 307 5.31 -0.36 0.53
C PHE A 307 6.16 -1.09 -0.50
N LEU A 308 5.67 -2.23 -0.99
CA LEU A 308 6.33 -2.97 -2.06
C LEU A 308 6.32 -2.15 -3.36
N PRO A 309 7.30 -2.31 -4.26
CA PRO A 309 7.26 -1.68 -5.58
C PRO A 309 6.01 -2.07 -6.38
N LYS A 310 5.55 -1.18 -7.26
CA LYS A 310 4.29 -1.34 -8.00
C LYS A 310 4.25 -2.57 -8.92
N PHE A 311 5.39 -3.14 -9.32
CA PHE A 311 5.44 -4.32 -10.17
C PHE A 311 6.74 -5.11 -9.99
N ASP A 312 6.71 -6.12 -9.11
CA ASP A 312 7.71 -7.20 -9.06
C ASP A 312 7.00 -8.51 -8.69
N CYS A 313 6.20 -9.05 -9.63
CA CYS A 313 5.33 -10.21 -9.38
C CYS A 313 6.08 -11.48 -8.95
N GLU A 314 7.37 -11.60 -9.27
CA GLU A 314 8.20 -12.74 -8.88
C GLU A 314 8.78 -12.61 -7.46
N LEU A 315 8.80 -11.41 -6.90
CA LEU A 315 9.40 -11.11 -5.59
C LEU A 315 8.39 -10.66 -4.54
N ASN A 316 7.12 -10.42 -4.92
CA ASN A 316 6.06 -10.10 -3.97
C ASN A 316 5.58 -11.39 -3.25
N PRO A 317 5.90 -11.61 -1.96
CA PRO A 317 5.50 -12.82 -1.25
C PRO A 317 3.99 -12.93 -1.05
N ILE A 318 3.28 -11.79 -1.13
CA ILE A 318 1.82 -11.71 -1.03
C ILE A 318 1.16 -12.39 -2.23
N GLU A 319 1.65 -12.14 -3.44
CA GLU A 319 1.13 -12.76 -4.67
C GLU A 319 1.32 -14.28 -4.65
N LEU A 320 2.48 -14.73 -4.18
CA LEU A 320 2.76 -16.14 -4.00
C LEU A 320 1.78 -16.77 -3.00
N PHE A 321 1.53 -16.11 -1.86
CA PHE A 321 0.55 -16.56 -0.88
C PHE A 321 -0.85 -16.70 -1.49
N TRP A 322 -1.33 -15.71 -2.24
CA TRP A 322 -2.63 -15.78 -2.90
C TRP A 322 -2.70 -16.81 -4.00
N SER A 323 -1.62 -17.02 -4.75
CA SER A 323 -1.54 -18.09 -5.74
C SER A 323 -1.77 -19.46 -5.08
N TYR A 324 -1.13 -19.74 -3.95
CA TYR A 324 -1.36 -20.99 -3.22
C TYR A 324 -2.78 -21.12 -2.67
N ILE A 325 -3.30 -20.05 -2.08
CA ILE A 325 -4.66 -20.06 -1.52
C ILE A 325 -5.67 -20.33 -2.65
N LYS A 326 -5.56 -19.64 -3.78
CA LYS A 326 -6.46 -19.84 -4.93
C LYS A 326 -6.32 -21.24 -5.52
N ASP A 327 -5.10 -21.76 -5.68
CA ASP A 327 -4.86 -23.14 -6.13
C ASP A 327 -5.52 -24.16 -5.18
N SER A 328 -5.36 -23.97 -3.87
CA SER A 328 -5.98 -24.86 -2.88
C SER A 328 -7.52 -24.85 -2.96
N TYR A 329 -8.13 -23.68 -3.14
CA TYR A 329 -9.57 -23.58 -3.29
C TYR A 329 -10.08 -24.19 -4.59
N GLN A 330 -9.33 -24.03 -5.69
CA GLN A 330 -9.66 -24.68 -6.97
C GLN A 330 -9.58 -26.21 -6.86
N GLN A 331 -8.71 -26.72 -5.99
CA GLN A 331 -8.61 -28.15 -5.68
C GLN A 331 -9.67 -28.62 -4.67
N GLY A 332 -10.54 -27.73 -4.17
CA GLY A 332 -11.66 -28.05 -3.30
C GLY A 332 -11.35 -28.05 -1.80
N TYR A 333 -10.16 -27.61 -1.40
CA TYR A 333 -9.80 -27.51 0.02
C TYR A 333 -10.51 -26.33 0.69
N ASN A 334 -10.84 -26.53 1.97
CA ASN A 334 -11.30 -25.46 2.85
C ASN A 334 -10.13 -24.76 3.52
N GLY A 335 -10.43 -23.70 4.24
CA GLY A 335 -9.37 -22.85 4.74
C GLY A 335 -8.33 -23.41 5.70
N PRO A 336 -8.76 -24.09 6.76
CA PRO A 336 -7.87 -24.82 7.65
C PRO A 336 -6.97 -25.82 6.88
N GLN A 337 -7.53 -26.57 5.92
CA GLN A 337 -6.77 -27.51 5.09
C GLN A 337 -5.73 -26.78 4.24
N SER A 338 -6.10 -25.68 3.59
CA SER A 338 -5.17 -24.84 2.80
C SER A 338 -3.98 -24.34 3.63
N GLN A 339 -4.18 -23.98 4.90
CA GLN A 339 -3.08 -23.54 5.78
C GLN A 339 -2.07 -24.66 6.02
N VAL A 340 -2.55 -25.87 6.32
CA VAL A 340 -1.68 -27.03 6.53
C VAL A 340 -0.93 -27.35 5.24
N LEU A 341 -1.61 -27.31 4.10
CA LEU A 341 -1.01 -27.54 2.77
C LEU A 341 0.07 -26.49 2.45
N ILE A 342 -0.17 -25.21 2.71
CA ILE A 342 0.82 -24.14 2.50
C ILE A 342 2.05 -24.34 3.39
N LYS A 343 1.86 -24.74 4.65
CA LYS A 343 2.98 -25.04 5.56
C LYS A 343 3.77 -26.25 5.08
N LYS A 344 3.08 -27.31 4.65
CA LYS A 344 3.67 -28.59 4.20
C LYS A 344 4.40 -28.46 2.86
N TYR A 345 3.84 -27.70 1.92
CA TYR A 345 4.35 -27.57 0.54
C TYR A 345 5.00 -26.20 0.27
N LYS A 346 5.46 -25.49 1.31
CA LYS A 346 6.03 -24.13 1.22
C LYS A 346 7.16 -23.96 0.20
N SER A 347 7.88 -25.04 -0.12
CA SER A 347 8.97 -25.09 -1.11
C SER A 347 8.52 -25.40 -2.54
N HIS A 348 7.32 -25.93 -2.74
CA HIS A 348 6.82 -26.38 -4.03
C HIS A 348 5.82 -25.36 -4.55
N ARG A 349 6.14 -24.67 -5.66
CA ARG A 349 5.32 -23.63 -6.32
C ARG A 349 3.88 -24.06 -6.71
N CYS A 350 3.47 -25.28 -6.39
CA CYS A 350 2.15 -25.86 -6.58
C CYS A 350 1.84 -26.89 -5.48
N ILE A 351 0.55 -27.00 -5.11
CA ILE A 351 0.09 -28.10 -4.24
C ILE A 351 -0.10 -29.32 -5.14
N PRO A 352 0.57 -30.46 -4.86
CA PRO A 352 0.49 -31.61 -5.75
C PRO A 352 -0.91 -32.24 -5.69
N ARG A 353 -1.45 -32.64 -6.85
CA ARG A 353 -2.83 -33.17 -6.97
C ARG A 353 -3.12 -34.39 -6.10
N ASN A 354 -2.09 -35.16 -5.71
CA ASN A 354 -2.23 -36.31 -4.83
C ASN A 354 -2.35 -35.94 -3.34
N ALA A 355 -2.18 -34.66 -2.96
CA ALA A 355 -2.39 -34.22 -1.58
C ALA A 355 -3.84 -34.50 -1.11
N VAL A 356 -4.80 -34.56 -2.03
CA VAL A 356 -6.22 -34.89 -1.79
C VAL A 356 -6.35 -36.28 -1.16
N MET A 357 -5.47 -37.22 -1.52
CA MET A 357 -5.49 -38.59 -0.99
C MET A 357 -4.97 -38.70 0.44
N SER A 358 -4.45 -37.60 1.01
CA SER A 358 -3.94 -37.53 2.39
C SER A 358 -4.80 -36.65 3.30
N ILE A 359 -6.02 -36.30 2.86
CA ILE A 359 -6.96 -35.41 3.58
C ILE A 359 -7.22 -35.88 5.02
N ASP A 360 -7.32 -37.19 5.26
CA ASP A 360 -7.58 -37.76 6.59
C ASP A 360 -6.42 -37.60 7.59
N MET A 361 -5.23 -37.17 7.14
CA MET A 361 -4.10 -36.84 8.03
C MET A 361 -3.97 -35.34 8.34
N LEU A 362 -4.88 -34.50 7.84
CA LEU A 362 -4.78 -33.03 7.93
C LEU A 362 -5.89 -32.39 8.78
N THR A 363 -6.78 -33.18 9.39
CA THR A 363 -7.81 -32.72 10.35
C THR A 363 -7.38 -32.89 11.79
#